data_AF-A0A0J1GSN6-F1
#
_entry.id   AF-A0A0J1GSN6-F1
#
_cell.length_a   1.000
_cell.length_b   1.000
_cell.length_c   1.000
_cell.angle_alpha   90.00
_cell.angle_beta   90.00
_cell.angle_gamma   90.00
#
_symmetry.space_group_name_H-M   'P 1'
#
loop_
_entity.id
_entity.type
_entity.pdbx_description
1 polymer ?
#
loop_
_entity_poly.entity_id
_entity_poly.type
_entity_poly.pdbx_seq_one_letter_code
_entity_poly.pdbx_strand_id
1 'polypeptide(L)'
;MQGRTHKQAGFSLVELVIVIIVVGLLAVAALPRFMNVTDEAKKAAIEGVAGGYATAVLSVRAQWEAYGRPQADGRNSVSYDGTDFYLTQASDALSPSIGYPIALTSKPIETLVVNDCVALMDNLLQNPPKVTSVAADVSGGDFLFFVALVEEDKQQACRYYQLASAGSDGTGSTNVTSGHYFTYQPAKGLVQTDLR
;
A
#
# COMPACT_ATOMS: atom_id res chain seq x y z
N MET A 1 -18.93 -48.13 46.13
CA MET A 1 -18.27 -47.20 45.18
C MET A 1 -16.77 -47.44 45.25
N GLN A 2 -16.19 -48.22 44.33
CA GLN A 2 -14.76 -48.55 44.36
C GLN A 2 -14.00 -47.59 43.44
N GLY A 3 -13.27 -46.64 44.03
CA GLY A 3 -12.44 -45.69 43.29
C GLY A 3 -11.20 -46.37 42.74
N ARG A 4 -11.10 -46.46 41.41
CA ARG A 4 -9.87 -46.91 40.73
C ARG A 4 -8.85 -45.76 40.77
N THR A 5 -7.83 -45.90 41.61
CA THR A 5 -6.64 -45.03 41.59
C THR A 5 -5.84 -45.30 40.31
N HIS A 6 -5.90 -44.37 39.36
CA HIS A 6 -5.02 -44.38 38.19
C HIS A 6 -3.57 -44.16 38.65
N LYS A 7 -2.68 -45.12 38.39
CA LYS A 7 -1.24 -44.91 38.53
C LYS A 7 -0.81 -43.91 37.46
N GLN A 8 -0.34 -42.71 37.86
CA GLN A 8 0.35 -41.81 36.95
C GLN A 8 1.70 -42.42 36.61
N ALA A 9 1.85 -42.89 35.36
CA ALA A 9 3.16 -43.18 34.80
C ALA A 9 3.87 -41.84 34.52
N GLY A 10 4.98 -41.59 35.21
CA GLY A 10 5.82 -40.43 34.92
C GLY A 10 6.49 -40.55 33.55
N PHE A 11 6.67 -39.41 32.88
CA PHE A 11 7.37 -39.32 31.59
C PHE A 11 8.85 -39.69 31.74
N SER A 12 9.44 -40.46 30.82
CA SER A 12 10.88 -40.78 30.85
C SER A 12 11.72 -39.57 30.41
N LEU A 13 12.89 -39.39 31.02
CA LEU A 13 13.84 -38.32 30.65
C LEU A 13 14.27 -38.45 29.19
N VAL A 14 14.45 -39.68 28.71
CA VAL A 14 14.80 -39.97 27.31
C VAL A 14 13.69 -39.54 26.36
N GLU A 15 12.44 -39.73 26.77
CA GLU A 15 11.24 -39.36 26.00
C GLU A 15 11.17 -37.84 25.82
N LEU A 16 11.44 -37.07 26.87
CA LEU A 16 11.54 -35.61 26.79
C LEU A 16 12.69 -35.16 25.87
N VAL A 17 13.86 -35.81 25.97
CA VAL A 17 15.04 -35.47 25.16
C VAL A 17 14.79 -35.73 23.66
N ILE A 18 14.14 -36.84 23.31
CA ILE A 18 13.82 -37.14 21.91
C ILE A 18 12.83 -36.10 21.36
N VAL A 19 11.83 -35.68 22.15
CA VAL A 19 10.86 -34.67 21.70
C VAL A 19 11.53 -33.34 21.37
N ILE A 20 12.41 -32.83 22.23
CA ILE A 20 13.10 -31.55 21.96
C ILE A 20 14.03 -31.65 20.74
N ILE A 21 14.67 -32.80 20.51
CA ILE A 21 15.52 -33.03 19.33
C ILE A 21 14.68 -33.02 18.06
N VAL A 22 13.56 -33.75 18.05
CA VAL A 22 12.66 -33.82 16.89
C VAL A 22 12.06 -32.44 16.58
N VAL A 23 11.56 -31.73 17.60
CA VAL A 23 11.03 -30.36 17.43
C VAL A 23 12.13 -29.42 16.92
N GLY A 24 13.36 -29.54 17.42
CA GLY A 24 14.51 -28.76 16.94
C GLY A 24 14.82 -28.97 15.46
N LEU A 25 14.84 -30.22 14.99
CA LEU A 25 15.09 -30.55 13.58
C LEU A 25 13.99 -30.02 12.66
N LEU A 26 12.72 -30.16 13.07
CA LEU A 26 11.59 -29.64 12.31
C LEU A 26 11.61 -28.11 12.22
N ALA A 27 11.99 -27.41 13.29
CA ALA A 27 12.08 -25.96 13.31
C ALA A 27 13.14 -25.43 12.32
N VAL A 28 14.32 -26.07 12.28
CA VAL A 28 15.42 -25.67 11.37
C VAL A 28 15.00 -25.83 9.91
N ALA A 29 14.26 -26.89 9.56
CA ALA A 29 13.80 -27.10 8.19
C ALA A 29 12.64 -26.16 7.79
N ALA A 30 11.77 -25.77 8.73
CA ALA A 30 10.59 -24.95 8.44
C ALA A 30 10.87 -23.45 8.34
N LEU A 31 11.83 -22.93 9.11
CA LEU A 31 12.08 -21.49 9.26
C LEU A 31 12.44 -20.78 7.93
N PRO A 32 13.32 -21.30 7.05
CA PRO A 32 13.66 -20.64 5.78
C PRO A 32 12.45 -20.49 4.86
N ARG A 33 11.57 -21.51 4.83
CA ARG A 33 10.37 -21.49 4.00
C ARG A 33 9.35 -20.47 4.51
N PHE A 34 9.19 -20.35 5.83
CA PHE A 34 8.25 -19.41 6.43
C PHE A 34 8.62 -17.94 6.14
N MET A 35 9.92 -17.61 6.18
CA MET A 35 10.41 -16.27 5.84
C MET A 35 10.11 -15.89 4.39
N ASN A 36 10.36 -16.81 3.44
CA ASN A 36 10.06 -16.58 2.02
C ASN A 36 8.56 -16.38 1.76
N VAL A 37 7.68 -17.15 2.40
CA VAL A 37 6.22 -16.98 2.26
C VAL A 37 5.76 -15.62 2.76
N THR A 38 6.39 -15.11 3.84
CA THR A 38 6.05 -13.79 4.38
C THR A 38 6.44 -12.67 3.43
N ASP A 39 7.60 -12.77 2.77
CA ASP A 39 8.06 -11.80 1.77
C ASP A 39 7.16 -11.80 0.53
N GLU A 40 6.85 -12.99 -0.01
CA GLU A 40 5.92 -13.12 -1.14
C GLU A 40 4.51 -12.62 -0.80
N ALA A 41 4.05 -12.78 0.44
CA ALA A 41 2.79 -12.20 0.90
C ALA A 41 2.81 -10.67 0.92
N LYS A 42 3.94 -10.04 1.27
CA LYS A 42 4.08 -8.58 1.23
C LYS A 42 4.05 -8.06 -0.20
N LYS A 43 4.76 -8.72 -1.13
CA LYS A 43 4.74 -8.41 -2.57
C LYS A 43 3.33 -8.53 -3.16
N ALA A 44 2.67 -9.65 -2.92
CA ALA A 44 1.30 -9.86 -3.41
C ALA A 44 0.31 -8.83 -2.84
N ALA A 45 0.48 -8.43 -1.57
CA ALA A 45 -0.40 -7.42 -0.96
C ALA A 45 -0.25 -6.04 -1.62
N ILE A 46 0.98 -5.58 -1.88
CA ILE A 46 1.18 -4.28 -2.53
C ILE A 46 0.73 -4.30 -4.00
N GLU A 47 0.96 -5.39 -4.72
CA GLU A 47 0.45 -5.57 -6.08
C GLU A 47 -1.08 -5.57 -6.12
N GLY A 48 -1.73 -6.19 -5.14
CA GLY A 48 -3.20 -6.17 -5.01
C GLY A 48 -3.75 -4.75 -4.81
N VAL A 49 -3.13 -3.97 -3.92
CA VAL A 49 -3.52 -2.56 -3.71
C VAL A 49 -3.24 -1.72 -4.96
N ALA A 50 -2.07 -1.86 -5.58
CA ALA A 50 -1.70 -1.11 -6.77
C ALA A 50 -2.61 -1.43 -7.96
N GLY A 51 -2.99 -2.70 -8.16
CA GLY A 51 -3.95 -3.11 -9.20
C GLY A 51 -5.35 -2.57 -8.96
N GLY A 52 -5.81 -2.59 -7.70
CA GLY A 52 -7.07 -1.94 -7.31
C GLY A 52 -7.04 -0.43 -7.56
N TYR A 53 -5.94 0.23 -7.21
CA TYR A 53 -5.74 1.66 -7.41
C TYR A 53 -5.73 2.02 -8.91
N ALA A 54 -5.02 1.26 -9.75
CA ALA A 54 -5.05 1.42 -11.21
C ALA A 54 -6.48 1.30 -11.78
N THR A 55 -7.26 0.34 -11.27
CA THR A 55 -8.64 0.12 -11.69
C THR A 55 -9.54 1.28 -11.30
N ALA A 56 -9.38 1.81 -10.08
CA ALA A 56 -10.11 2.98 -9.61
C ALA A 56 -9.80 4.23 -10.44
N VAL A 57 -8.51 4.50 -10.69
CA VAL A 57 -8.04 5.60 -11.57
C VAL A 57 -8.67 5.52 -12.96
N LEU A 58 -8.71 4.32 -13.56
CA LEU A 58 -9.32 4.11 -14.87
C LEU A 58 -10.85 4.25 -14.83
N SER A 59 -11.49 3.85 -13.74
CA SER A 59 -12.93 3.98 -13.54
C SER A 59 -13.36 5.45 -13.46
N VAL A 60 -12.61 6.27 -12.72
CA VAL A 60 -12.79 7.73 -12.67
C VAL A 60 -12.68 8.33 -14.07
N ARG A 61 -11.62 7.98 -14.82
CA ARG A 61 -11.43 8.46 -16.19
C ARG A 61 -12.58 8.03 -17.11
N ALA A 62 -12.99 6.77 -17.02
CA ALA A 62 -14.07 6.23 -17.84
C ALA A 62 -15.41 6.95 -17.58
N GLN A 63 -15.73 7.23 -16.32
CA GLN A 63 -16.93 7.97 -15.97
C GLN A 63 -16.87 9.42 -16.47
N TRP A 64 -15.71 10.08 -16.36
CA TRP A 64 -15.51 11.43 -16.89
C TRP A 64 -15.72 11.48 -18.42
N GLU A 65 -15.18 10.51 -19.16
CA GLU A 65 -15.41 10.39 -20.60
C GLU A 65 -16.90 10.12 -20.91
N ALA A 66 -17.55 9.23 -20.15
CA ALA A 66 -18.96 8.90 -20.33
C ALA A 66 -19.90 10.09 -20.08
N TYR A 67 -19.52 11.02 -19.20
CA TYR A 67 -20.28 12.24 -18.92
C TYR A 67 -19.98 13.39 -19.90
N GLY A 68 -19.22 13.12 -20.96
CA GLY A 68 -18.91 14.13 -21.97
C GLY A 68 -17.85 15.13 -21.51
N ARG A 69 -16.91 14.68 -20.67
CA ARG A 69 -15.77 15.47 -20.16
C ARG A 69 -16.19 16.72 -19.38
N PRO A 70 -16.98 16.57 -18.31
CA PRO A 70 -17.40 17.71 -17.50
C PRO A 70 -16.21 18.46 -16.91
N GLN A 71 -16.44 19.73 -16.63
CA GLN A 71 -15.48 20.65 -16.02
C GLN A 71 -16.13 21.42 -14.88
N ALA A 72 -15.35 21.68 -13.85
CA ALA A 72 -15.67 22.56 -12.73
C ALA A 72 -14.50 23.53 -12.55
N ASP A 73 -14.81 24.81 -12.32
CA ASP A 73 -13.80 25.87 -12.16
C ASP A 73 -12.80 25.95 -13.32
N GLY A 74 -13.25 25.64 -14.54
CA GLY A 74 -12.42 25.63 -15.74
C GLY A 74 -11.40 24.48 -15.80
N ARG A 75 -11.55 23.45 -14.95
CA ARG A 75 -10.71 22.25 -14.93
C ARG A 75 -11.53 20.99 -15.15
N ASN A 76 -10.91 19.96 -15.72
CA ASN A 76 -11.54 18.65 -15.84
C ASN A 76 -11.90 18.11 -14.45
N SER A 77 -13.15 17.69 -14.27
CA SER A 77 -13.65 17.21 -12.99
C SER A 77 -14.73 16.15 -13.17
N VAL A 78 -14.84 15.20 -12.25
CA VAL A 78 -15.94 14.23 -12.23
C VAL A 78 -16.30 13.86 -10.79
N SER A 79 -17.60 13.70 -10.53
CA SER A 79 -18.08 13.13 -9.27
C SER A 79 -18.05 11.62 -9.37
N TYR A 80 -17.10 10.97 -8.69
CA TYR A 80 -16.96 9.52 -8.61
C TYR A 80 -17.31 9.07 -7.19
N ASP A 81 -18.30 8.19 -7.07
CA ASP A 81 -18.79 7.67 -5.78
C ASP A 81 -19.15 8.77 -4.75
N GLY A 82 -19.71 9.88 -5.22
CA GLY A 82 -20.09 11.03 -4.39
C GLY A 82 -18.95 11.95 -3.98
N THR A 83 -17.72 11.69 -4.47
CA THR A 83 -16.55 12.54 -4.26
C THR A 83 -16.14 13.21 -5.57
N ASP A 84 -15.92 14.53 -5.53
CA ASP A 84 -15.50 15.28 -6.71
C ASP A 84 -13.98 15.21 -6.88
N PHE A 85 -13.55 14.63 -7.99
CA PHE A 85 -12.15 14.55 -8.38
C PHE A 85 -11.85 15.58 -9.45
N TYR A 86 -10.76 16.31 -9.27
CA TYR A 86 -10.13 17.09 -10.32
C TYR A 86 -9.14 16.21 -11.06
N LEU A 87 -9.13 16.37 -12.38
CA LEU A 87 -8.40 15.51 -13.30
C LEU A 87 -7.33 16.30 -14.08
N THR A 88 -6.37 15.57 -14.65
CA THR A 88 -5.39 16.13 -15.58
C THR A 88 -6.06 16.73 -16.82
N GLN A 89 -5.49 17.80 -17.34
CA GLN A 89 -5.96 18.52 -18.52
C GLN A 89 -4.80 18.84 -19.46
N ALA A 90 -5.11 19.11 -20.73
CA ALA A 90 -4.09 19.34 -21.76
C ALA A 90 -3.29 20.65 -21.55
N SER A 91 -3.83 21.58 -20.77
CA SER A 91 -3.16 22.82 -20.38
C SER A 91 -2.16 22.66 -19.23
N ASP A 92 -2.16 21.52 -18.55
CA ASP A 92 -1.13 21.22 -17.56
C ASP A 92 0.17 20.92 -18.30
N ALA A 93 1.27 21.58 -17.93
CA ALA A 93 2.54 21.40 -18.59
C ALA A 93 2.96 19.93 -18.45
N LEU A 94 3.34 19.32 -19.58
CA LEU A 94 3.92 17.97 -19.62
C LEU A 94 2.95 16.82 -19.21
N SER A 95 1.62 17.05 -19.23
CA SER A 95 0.62 15.97 -19.10
C SER A 95 0.21 15.44 -20.48
N PRO A 96 0.83 14.37 -21.02
CA PRO A 96 0.47 13.83 -22.35
C PRO A 96 -0.95 13.23 -22.37
N SER A 97 -1.54 12.96 -21.21
CA SER A 97 -2.88 12.39 -21.08
C SER A 97 -3.79 13.22 -20.20
N ILE A 98 -5.08 13.20 -20.52
CA ILE A 98 -6.13 13.94 -19.81
C ILE A 98 -7.11 13.00 -19.12
N GLY A 99 -7.76 13.49 -18.07
CA GLY A 99 -8.84 12.77 -17.39
C GLY A 99 -8.38 11.83 -16.28
N TYR A 100 -7.16 11.98 -15.76
CA TYR A 100 -6.67 11.19 -14.63
C TYR A 100 -6.72 11.96 -13.31
N PRO A 101 -7.19 11.36 -12.20
CA PRO A 101 -7.37 12.06 -10.93
C PRO A 101 -6.05 12.59 -10.36
N ILE A 102 -6.05 13.87 -9.95
CA ILE A 102 -4.90 14.54 -9.34
C ILE A 102 -5.15 14.88 -7.88
N ALA A 103 -6.33 15.37 -7.54
CA ALA A 103 -6.67 15.88 -6.23
C ALA A 103 -8.20 16.01 -6.08
N LEU A 104 -8.66 16.26 -4.86
CA LEU A 104 -10.06 16.60 -4.56
C LEU A 104 -10.35 18.11 -4.64
N THR A 105 -9.32 18.92 -4.91
CA THR A 105 -9.44 20.37 -5.00
C THR A 105 -8.90 20.87 -6.34
N SER A 106 -9.46 21.97 -6.83
CA SER A 106 -9.08 22.55 -8.13
C SER A 106 -7.64 23.04 -8.09
N LYS A 107 -6.73 22.32 -8.75
CA LYS A 107 -5.31 22.69 -8.87
C LYS A 107 -4.67 22.04 -10.09
N PRO A 108 -3.61 22.64 -10.66
CA PRO A 108 -2.80 22.01 -11.70
C PRO A 108 -1.80 20.99 -11.11
N ILE A 109 -1.37 20.02 -11.93
CA ILE A 109 -0.52 18.89 -11.50
C ILE A 109 0.83 19.34 -10.92
N GLU A 110 1.32 20.52 -11.29
CA GLU A 110 2.58 21.12 -10.83
C GLU A 110 2.53 21.64 -9.39
N THR A 111 1.31 21.77 -8.85
CA THR A 111 1.05 22.21 -7.47
C THR A 111 0.51 21.07 -6.60
N LEU A 112 0.69 19.82 -7.04
CA LEU A 112 0.33 18.64 -6.29
C LEU A 112 1.15 18.60 -4.99
N VAL A 113 0.48 18.33 -3.88
CA VAL A 113 1.13 18.18 -2.57
C VAL A 113 0.85 16.79 -2.00
N VAL A 114 1.66 16.36 -1.03
CA VAL A 114 1.55 15.01 -0.45
C VAL A 114 0.15 14.70 0.12
N ASN A 115 -0.56 15.72 0.63
CA ASN A 115 -1.91 15.54 1.17
C ASN A 115 -2.94 15.23 0.08
N ASP A 116 -2.70 15.63 -1.18
CA ASP A 116 -3.55 15.23 -2.30
C ASP A 116 -3.41 13.73 -2.56
N CYS A 117 -2.19 13.19 -2.48
CA CYS A 117 -1.95 11.75 -2.60
C CYS A 117 -2.62 10.95 -1.48
N VAL A 118 -2.60 11.45 -0.24
CA VAL A 118 -3.35 10.87 0.89
C VAL A 118 -4.85 10.86 0.57
N ALA A 119 -5.39 12.01 0.15
CA ALA A 119 -6.80 12.13 -0.20
C ALA A 119 -7.21 11.23 -1.37
N LEU A 120 -6.34 11.05 -2.38
CA LEU A 120 -6.59 10.12 -3.48
C LEU A 120 -6.69 8.69 -2.98
N MET A 121 -5.78 8.24 -2.12
CA MET A 121 -5.88 6.88 -1.55
C MET A 121 -7.17 6.70 -0.76
N ASP A 122 -7.52 7.66 0.09
CA ASP A 122 -8.69 7.58 0.98
C ASP A 122 -10.03 7.57 0.22
N ASN A 123 -10.09 8.11 -1.00
CA ASN A 123 -11.34 8.31 -1.72
C ASN A 123 -11.45 7.54 -3.04
N LEU A 124 -10.34 7.07 -3.63
CA LEU A 124 -10.40 6.28 -4.88
C LEU A 124 -10.81 4.83 -4.63
N LEU A 125 -10.42 4.26 -3.49
CA LEU A 125 -10.67 2.86 -3.16
C LEU A 125 -11.92 2.74 -2.28
N GLN A 126 -12.75 1.72 -2.54
CA GLN A 126 -13.95 1.46 -1.71
C GLN A 126 -13.62 1.06 -0.27
N ASN A 127 -12.44 0.46 -0.06
CA ASN A 127 -11.94 0.12 1.27
C ASN A 127 -10.45 0.49 1.31
N PRO A 128 -10.12 1.77 1.49
CA PRO A 128 -8.77 2.25 1.38
C PRO A 128 -7.91 1.73 2.53
N PRO A 129 -6.68 1.27 2.27
CA PRO A 129 -5.73 1.02 3.35
C PRO A 129 -5.40 2.36 4.03
N LYS A 130 -5.18 2.33 5.35
CA LYS A 130 -4.77 3.54 6.09
C LYS A 130 -3.40 4.01 5.62
N VAL A 131 -3.27 5.31 5.31
CA VAL A 131 -2.03 5.92 4.86
C VAL A 131 -1.68 7.18 5.64
N THR A 132 -0.38 7.49 5.74
CA THR A 132 0.11 8.72 6.38
C THR A 132 1.25 9.33 5.58
N SER A 133 1.35 10.65 5.59
CA SER A 133 2.50 11.41 5.09
C SER A 133 3.47 11.83 6.20
N VAL A 134 3.18 11.48 7.45
CA VAL A 134 3.94 11.87 8.64
C VAL A 134 4.66 10.65 9.21
N ALA A 135 6.00 10.67 9.19
CA ALA A 135 6.79 9.52 9.62
C ALA A 135 6.59 9.16 11.11
N ALA A 136 6.28 10.15 11.96
CA ALA A 136 6.04 9.92 13.39
C ALA A 136 4.82 9.02 13.67
N ASP A 137 3.81 9.08 12.79
CA ASP A 137 2.55 8.35 12.93
C ASP A 137 2.74 6.83 12.79
N VAL A 138 3.80 6.39 12.11
CA VAL A 138 4.09 4.98 11.83
C VAL A 138 4.34 4.19 13.11
N SER A 139 4.85 4.84 14.16
CA SER A 139 5.08 4.22 15.47
C SER A 139 3.80 3.68 16.12
N GLY A 140 2.63 4.22 15.73
CA GLY A 140 1.32 3.77 16.23
C GLY A 140 0.84 2.44 15.65
N GLY A 141 1.45 1.94 14.57
CA GLY A 141 1.09 0.65 13.95
C GLY A 141 -0.24 0.63 13.19
N ASP A 142 -0.96 1.75 13.13
CA ASP A 142 -2.26 1.86 12.47
C ASP A 142 -2.17 2.04 10.94
N PHE A 143 -1.03 2.49 10.43
CA PHE A 143 -0.85 2.83 9.02
C PHE A 143 -0.22 1.66 8.24
N LEU A 144 -0.71 1.42 7.03
CA LEU A 144 -0.20 0.39 6.13
C LEU A 144 0.75 0.96 5.08
N PHE A 145 0.54 2.21 4.66
CA PHE A 145 1.43 2.90 3.72
C PHE A 145 1.89 4.26 4.23
N PHE A 146 3.14 4.59 3.87
CA PHE A 146 3.67 5.93 3.95
C PHE A 146 3.63 6.60 2.58
N VAL A 147 3.17 7.85 2.52
CA VAL A 147 2.98 8.59 1.27
C VAL A 147 4.05 9.66 1.12
N ALA A 148 4.69 9.68 -0.05
CA ALA A 148 5.61 10.74 -0.42
C ALA A 148 5.26 11.29 -1.81
N LEU A 149 5.51 12.58 -1.99
CA LEU A 149 5.52 13.20 -3.30
C LEU A 149 6.91 13.02 -3.92
N VAL A 150 6.97 12.50 -5.14
CA VAL A 150 8.21 12.31 -5.89
C VAL A 150 8.10 12.94 -7.28
N GLU A 151 9.24 13.19 -7.91
CA GLU A 151 9.29 13.62 -9.30
C GLU A 151 9.77 12.46 -10.19
N GLU A 152 8.97 12.08 -11.18
CA GLU A 152 9.27 11.04 -12.17
C GLU A 152 9.09 11.65 -13.56
N ASP A 153 10.09 11.55 -14.44
CA ASP A 153 10.07 12.16 -15.78
C ASP A 153 9.71 13.67 -15.79
N LYS A 154 10.18 14.43 -14.79
CA LYS A 154 9.85 15.85 -14.56
C LYS A 154 8.38 16.11 -14.21
N GLN A 155 7.66 15.09 -13.74
CA GLN A 155 6.25 15.17 -13.34
C GLN A 155 6.07 14.75 -11.89
N GLN A 156 5.18 15.44 -11.18
CA GLN A 156 4.83 15.08 -9.82
C GLN A 156 4.06 13.75 -9.81
N ALA A 157 4.46 12.85 -8.92
CA ALA A 157 3.89 11.54 -8.76
C ALA A 157 3.71 11.21 -7.27
N CYS A 158 2.67 10.43 -6.98
CA CYS A 158 2.37 9.96 -5.64
C CYS A 158 3.03 8.60 -5.43
N ARG A 159 3.93 8.48 -4.46
CA ARG A 159 4.56 7.22 -4.09
C ARG A 159 4.04 6.73 -2.75
N TYR A 160 3.61 5.46 -2.73
CA TYR A 160 3.05 4.78 -1.57
C TYR A 160 3.99 3.64 -1.16
N TYR A 161 4.70 3.83 -0.06
CA TYR A 161 5.63 2.86 0.53
C TYR A 161 4.91 1.93 1.48
N GLN A 162 5.08 0.62 1.33
CA GLN A 162 4.46 -0.36 2.20
C GLN A 162 5.24 -0.46 3.52
N LEU A 163 4.61 -0.09 4.62
CA LEU A 163 5.26 -0.07 5.94
C LEU A 163 5.63 -1.47 6.45
N ALA A 164 4.91 -2.52 6.01
CA ALA A 164 5.23 -3.90 6.34
C ALA A 164 6.56 -4.40 5.73
N SER A 165 7.06 -3.78 4.67
CA SER A 165 8.36 -4.08 4.06
C SER A 165 9.44 -3.06 4.42
N ALA A 166 9.12 -2.08 5.29
CA ALA A 166 10.09 -1.11 5.76
C ALA A 166 11.19 -1.77 6.61
N GLY A 167 12.44 -1.46 6.28
CA GLY A 167 13.62 -1.80 7.05
C GLY A 167 13.89 -0.83 8.19
N SER A 168 14.96 -1.09 8.95
CA SER A 168 15.47 -0.19 9.99
C SER A 168 16.34 0.91 9.36
N ASP A 169 16.27 2.12 9.90
CA ASP A 169 17.12 3.25 9.53
C ASP A 169 18.54 3.19 10.11
N GLY A 170 18.91 2.07 10.76
CA GLY A 170 20.20 1.89 11.42
C GLY A 170 20.28 2.52 12.82
N THR A 171 19.26 3.29 13.24
CA THR A 171 19.12 3.85 14.59
C THR A 171 18.07 3.10 15.43
N GLY A 172 17.42 2.09 14.85
CA GLY A 172 16.35 1.31 15.49
C GLY A 172 14.96 1.86 15.21
N SER A 173 14.84 2.94 14.43
CA SER A 173 13.57 3.48 13.95
C SER A 173 13.25 2.95 12.54
N THR A 174 11.97 2.95 12.18
CA THR A 174 11.49 2.44 10.89
C THR A 174 11.87 3.41 9.78
N ASN A 175 12.60 2.94 8.77
CA ASN A 175 12.82 3.71 7.54
C ASN A 175 11.58 3.60 6.64
N VAL A 176 10.67 4.57 6.79
CA VAL A 176 9.37 4.62 6.10
C VAL A 176 9.46 4.71 4.56
N THR A 177 10.65 4.99 4.02
CA THR A 177 10.91 5.08 2.58
C THR A 177 11.68 3.86 2.04
N SER A 178 11.93 2.88 2.89
CA SER A 178 12.52 1.60 2.50
C SER A 178 11.44 0.54 2.29
N GLY A 179 11.75 -0.48 1.49
CA GLY A 179 10.82 -1.55 1.16
C GLY A 179 10.14 -1.38 -0.19
N HIS A 180 9.09 -2.17 -0.40
CA HIS A 180 8.29 -2.15 -1.62
C HIS A 180 7.43 -0.88 -1.67
N TYR A 181 7.22 -0.36 -2.87
CA TYR A 181 6.33 0.76 -3.09
C TYR A 181 5.62 0.63 -4.42
N PHE A 182 4.55 1.40 -4.59
CA PHE A 182 4.01 1.67 -5.91
C PHE A 182 3.92 3.17 -6.12
N THR A 183 4.05 3.59 -7.37
CA THR A 183 4.02 4.99 -7.78
C THR A 183 2.85 5.19 -8.73
N TYR A 184 2.01 6.17 -8.42
CA TYR A 184 0.99 6.68 -9.30
C TYR A 184 1.48 7.96 -9.98
N GLN A 185 1.50 7.97 -11.31
CA GLN A 185 1.86 9.12 -12.15
C GLN A 185 0.59 9.70 -12.78
N PRO A 186 -0.01 10.76 -12.21
CA PRO A 186 -1.26 11.33 -12.75
C PRO A 186 -1.13 11.78 -14.21
N ALA A 187 0.02 12.35 -14.60
CA ALA A 187 0.31 12.82 -15.95
C ALA A 187 0.09 11.76 -17.05
N LYS A 188 0.30 10.48 -16.71
CA LYS A 188 0.15 9.33 -17.61
C LYS A 188 -1.00 8.41 -17.22
N GLY A 189 -1.58 8.60 -16.02
CA GLY A 189 -2.50 7.66 -15.40
C GLY A 189 -1.89 6.28 -15.14
N LEU A 190 -0.57 6.22 -14.99
CA LEU A 190 0.18 4.97 -14.82
C LEU A 190 0.34 4.66 -13.34
N VAL A 191 0.11 3.41 -12.97
CA VAL A 191 0.47 2.86 -11.67
C VAL A 191 1.56 1.82 -11.89
N GLN A 192 2.70 1.99 -11.23
CA GLN A 192 3.85 1.10 -11.36
C GLN A 192 4.30 0.62 -9.98
N THR A 193 4.45 -0.68 -9.81
CA THR A 193 5.01 -1.32 -8.61
C THR A 193 6.52 -1.46 -8.73
N ASP A 194 7.21 -1.31 -7.61
CA ASP A 194 8.64 -1.56 -7.46
C ASP A 194 8.85 -2.39 -6.18
N LEU A 195 9.31 -3.62 -6.36
CA LEU A 195 9.47 -4.60 -5.30
C LEU A 195 10.97 -4.75 -4.99
N ARG A 196 11.38 -4.22 -3.84
CA ARG A 196 12.75 -4.34 -3.31
C ARG A 196 12.92 -5.41 -2.26
#